data_AF-A0A1H1KW16-F1
#
_entry.id   AF-A0A1H1KW16-F1
#
_cell.length_a   1.000
_cell.length_b   1.000
_cell.length_c   1.000
_cell.angle_alpha   90.00
_cell.angle_beta   90.00
_cell.angle_gamma   90.00
#
_symmetry.space_group_name_H-M   'P 1'
#
loop_
_entity.id
_entity.type
_entity.pdbx_description
1 polymer ?
#
loop_
_entity_poly.entity_id
_entity_poly.type
_entity_poly.pdbx_seq_one_letter_code
_entity_poly.pdbx_strand_id
1 'polypeptide(L)'
;MIKIKTREEIELMRESALVVSKTLGMLAKEVKPGVSTLYLDKLAEEFIREQGAIPGFLGLYDFPNTLCMSPNAQVVHGIPNKTLLKEGDIISIDCGALKNGFYGDHAYTFAVGEIDAEIKKLLEVTKESVYVGIREFKAGNRVGDVGYAIQKFTEDHGYGVVRELVGHGLGREMHEDPEMPNYGKRGRGKKFVEGMVVAIEPMTNLGTQKIRQHADGWTITTFDNKPSAHFEHDVAIVNGKPELLSTFKYVNEALGIVTDVEDEFRQ
;
A
#
# COMPACT_ATOMS: atom_id res chain seq x y z
N MET A 1 18.09 11.82 -5.43
CA MET A 1 19.24 10.90 -5.18
C MET A 1 18.76 9.86 -4.18
N ILE A 2 19.05 8.57 -4.38
CA ILE A 2 18.60 7.52 -3.44
C ILE A 2 19.33 7.69 -2.10
N LYS A 3 18.56 7.86 -1.02
CA LYS A 3 19.08 7.98 0.34
C LYS A 3 19.13 6.61 1.00
N ILE A 4 20.31 6.21 1.46
CA ILE A 4 20.54 4.92 2.14
C ILE A 4 20.43 5.12 3.64
N LYS A 5 19.75 4.18 4.31
CA LYS A 5 19.43 4.24 5.74
C LYS A 5 20.41 3.37 6.51
N THR A 6 20.83 3.83 7.69
CA THR A 6 21.56 2.97 8.64
C THR A 6 20.62 1.93 9.26
N ARG A 7 21.17 0.94 9.97
CA ARG A 7 20.34 -0.05 10.68
C ARG A 7 19.49 0.59 11.76
N GLU A 8 20.03 1.59 12.46
CA GLU A 8 19.29 2.35 13.46
C GLU A 8 18.15 3.15 12.81
N GLU A 9 18.38 3.78 11.66
CA GLU A 9 17.33 4.49 10.93
C GLU A 9 16.23 3.54 10.43
N ILE A 10 16.60 2.33 9.97
CA ILE A 10 15.63 1.29 9.57
C ILE A 10 14.73 0.87 10.74
N GLU A 11 15.28 0.70 11.94
CA GLU A 11 14.46 0.36 13.11
C GLU A 11 13.54 1.52 13.54
N LEU A 12 13.98 2.78 13.40
CA LEU A 12 13.09 3.93 13.61
C LEU A 12 11.97 3.98 12.57
N MET A 13 12.27 3.67 11.30
CA MET A 13 11.27 3.56 10.23
C MET A 13 10.28 2.42 10.51
N ARG A 14 10.75 1.28 11.03
CA ARG A 14 9.89 0.17 11.45
C ARG A 14 8.88 0.62 12.50
N GLU A 15 9.29 1.43 13.47
CA GLU A 15 8.34 1.97 14.45
C GLU A 15 7.24 2.82 13.78
N SER A 16 7.59 3.64 12.79
CA SER A 16 6.61 4.42 12.01
C SER A 16 5.68 3.51 11.21
N ALA A 17 6.23 2.54 10.47
CA ALA A 17 5.46 1.57 9.68
C ALA A 17 4.51 0.71 10.54
N LEU A 18 4.92 0.37 11.77
CA LEU A 18 4.08 -0.36 12.72
C LEU A 18 2.94 0.49 13.30
N VAL A 19 3.07 1.82 13.36
CA VAL A 19 1.93 2.69 13.69
C VAL A 19 0.86 2.54 12.62
N VAL A 20 1.25 2.66 11.35
CA VAL A 20 0.33 2.48 10.21
C VAL A 20 -0.31 1.09 10.23
N SER A 21 0.49 0.04 10.39
CA SER A 21 0.03 -1.35 10.43
C SER A 21 -1.03 -1.58 11.53
N LYS A 22 -0.82 -0.99 12.72
CA LYS A 22 -1.79 -1.04 13.82
C LYS A 22 -3.05 -0.24 13.52
N THR A 23 -2.92 0.92 12.88
CA THR A 23 -4.07 1.73 12.44
C THR A 23 -4.96 0.93 11.50
N LEU A 24 -4.39 0.30 10.46
CA LEU A 24 -5.14 -0.55 9.54
C LEU A 24 -5.79 -1.75 10.26
N GLY A 25 -5.08 -2.39 11.20
CA GLY A 25 -5.64 -3.47 12.00
C GLY A 25 -6.78 -3.06 12.93
N MET A 26 -6.75 -1.83 13.44
CA MET A 26 -7.86 -1.24 14.20
C MET A 26 -9.06 -0.99 13.26
N LEU A 27 -8.83 -0.34 12.12
CA LEU A 27 -9.86 -0.04 11.13
C LEU A 27 -10.53 -1.29 10.56
N ALA A 28 -9.79 -2.41 10.45
CA ALA A 28 -10.33 -3.69 9.98
C ALA A 28 -11.60 -4.13 10.72
N LYS A 29 -11.74 -3.77 12.00
CA LYS A 29 -12.92 -4.10 12.83
C LYS A 29 -14.11 -3.17 12.58
N GLU A 30 -13.86 -2.02 11.96
CA GLU A 30 -14.84 -0.97 11.73
C GLU A 30 -15.33 -0.89 10.28
N VAL A 31 -14.62 -1.51 9.32
CA VAL A 31 -15.07 -1.61 7.93
C VAL A 31 -16.27 -2.57 7.83
N LYS A 32 -17.46 -2.01 7.64
CA LYS A 32 -18.73 -2.74 7.50
C LYS A 32 -19.77 -1.88 6.76
N PRO A 33 -20.86 -2.48 6.22
CA PRO A 33 -21.92 -1.71 5.61
C PRO A 33 -22.49 -0.63 6.54
N GLY A 34 -22.78 0.55 5.99
CA GLY A 34 -23.37 1.67 6.72
C GLY A 34 -22.38 2.62 7.39
N VAL A 35 -21.08 2.34 7.39
CA VAL A 35 -20.06 3.29 7.86
C VAL A 35 -19.62 4.23 6.74
N SER A 36 -19.32 5.47 7.08
CA SER A 36 -18.77 6.44 6.12
C SER A 36 -17.24 6.43 6.14
N THR A 37 -16.60 6.74 5.01
CA THR A 37 -15.13 6.85 4.96
C THR A 37 -14.62 8.00 5.83
N LEU A 38 -15.37 9.10 5.96
CA LEU A 38 -15.01 10.20 6.87
C LEU A 38 -15.03 9.78 8.36
N TYR A 39 -15.88 8.82 8.74
CA TYR A 39 -15.86 8.27 10.11
C TYR A 39 -14.58 7.45 10.36
N LEU A 40 -14.20 6.61 9.41
CA LEU A 40 -12.98 5.80 9.48
C LEU A 40 -11.71 6.68 9.50
N ASP A 41 -11.68 7.73 8.68
CA ASP A 41 -10.60 8.73 8.65
C ASP A 41 -10.39 9.39 10.03
N LYS A 42 -11.49 9.77 10.70
CA LYS A 42 -11.44 10.33 12.05
C LYS A 42 -10.85 9.34 13.07
N LEU A 43 -11.26 8.07 13.04
CA LEU A 43 -10.72 7.04 13.94
C LEU A 43 -9.22 6.84 13.73
N ALA A 44 -8.78 6.85 12.47
CA ALA A 44 -7.37 6.72 12.14
C ALA A 44 -6.55 7.91 12.65
N GLU A 45 -7.04 9.14 12.48
CA GLU A 45 -6.34 10.32 12.99
C GLU A 45 -6.16 10.26 14.52
N GLU A 46 -7.23 9.96 15.25
CA GLU A 46 -7.19 9.83 16.72
C GLU A 46 -6.17 8.76 17.13
N PHE A 47 -6.23 7.57 16.51
CA PHE A 47 -5.33 6.47 16.82
C PHE A 47 -3.86 6.76 16.51
N ILE A 48 -3.56 7.35 15.34
CA ILE A 48 -2.18 7.72 14.95
C ILE A 48 -1.58 8.69 15.98
N ARG A 49 -2.36 9.70 16.41
CA ARG A 49 -1.92 10.68 17.40
C ARG A 49 -1.70 10.04 18.78
N GLU A 50 -2.56 9.10 19.20
CA GLU A 50 -2.38 8.34 20.43
C GLU A 50 -1.08 7.50 20.44
N GLN A 51 -0.62 7.04 19.28
CA GLN A 51 0.66 6.34 19.13
C GLN A 51 1.88 7.29 19.13
N GLY A 52 1.67 8.58 19.33
CA GLY A 52 2.72 9.61 19.31
C GLY A 52 3.26 9.91 17.91
N ALA A 53 2.45 9.69 16.88
CA ALA A 53 2.78 9.97 15.48
C ALA A 53 1.92 11.10 14.91
N ILE A 54 2.31 11.60 13.75
CA ILE A 54 1.58 12.62 12.99
C ILE A 54 0.98 11.94 11.74
N PRO A 55 -0.30 12.21 11.38
CA PRO A 55 -0.86 11.77 10.10
C PRO A 55 0.02 12.18 8.93
N GLY A 56 0.46 11.21 8.12
CA GLY A 56 1.46 11.43 7.07
C GLY A 56 0.91 12.13 5.83
N PHE A 57 -0.39 11.97 5.55
CA PHE A 57 -1.03 12.53 4.37
C PHE A 57 -1.73 13.87 4.63
N LEU A 58 -2.16 14.14 5.87
CA LEU A 58 -2.91 15.34 6.18
C LEU A 58 -2.07 16.60 5.93
N GLY A 59 -2.42 17.36 4.90
CA GLY A 59 -1.71 18.55 4.44
C GLY A 59 -0.54 18.26 3.48
N LEU A 60 -0.22 17.00 3.19
CA LEU A 60 0.81 16.64 2.21
C LEU A 60 0.32 16.99 0.80
N TYR A 61 1.04 17.88 0.12
CA TYR A 61 0.64 18.46 -1.18
C TYR A 61 -0.79 19.01 -1.23
N ASP A 62 -1.30 19.51 -0.10
CA ASP A 62 -2.66 19.99 0.10
C ASP A 62 -3.75 18.89 0.21
N PHE A 63 -3.38 17.63 0.49
CA PHE A 63 -4.36 16.56 0.72
C PHE A 63 -5.16 16.85 2.02
N PRO A 64 -6.50 16.75 1.98
CA PRO A 64 -7.33 17.31 3.05
C PRO A 64 -7.56 16.39 4.26
N ASN A 65 -7.13 15.13 4.21
CA ASN A 65 -7.53 14.09 5.18
C ASN A 65 -6.35 13.23 5.65
N THR A 66 -6.59 12.37 6.65
CA THR A 66 -5.56 11.48 7.22
C THR A 66 -5.34 10.24 6.35
N LEU A 67 -6.42 9.70 5.76
CA LEU A 67 -6.41 8.50 4.93
C LEU A 67 -6.75 8.81 3.48
N CYS A 68 -6.13 8.06 2.57
CA CYS A 68 -6.63 7.87 1.21
C CYS A 68 -7.62 6.70 1.23
N MET A 69 -8.86 6.90 0.79
CA MET A 69 -9.95 5.93 0.88
C MET A 69 -10.63 5.72 -0.46
N SER A 70 -10.27 4.62 -1.13
CA SER A 70 -10.59 4.39 -2.54
C SER A 70 -11.53 3.19 -2.69
N PRO A 71 -12.87 3.42 -2.72
CA PRO A 71 -13.84 2.35 -2.92
C PRO A 71 -13.93 1.90 -4.38
N ASN A 72 -14.13 0.59 -4.57
CA ASN A 72 -14.49 -0.04 -5.84
C ASN A 72 -13.58 0.33 -7.02
N ALA A 73 -14.05 1.18 -7.93
CA ALA A 73 -13.30 1.59 -9.13
C ALA A 73 -12.24 2.67 -8.86
N GLN A 74 -12.21 3.26 -7.66
CA GLN A 74 -11.16 4.19 -7.27
C GLN A 74 -9.88 3.39 -7.01
N VAL A 75 -8.82 3.75 -7.73
CA VAL A 75 -7.52 3.10 -7.68
C VAL A 75 -6.77 3.52 -6.42
N VAL A 76 -6.60 4.84 -6.24
CA VAL A 76 -5.93 5.48 -5.10
C VAL A 76 -6.47 6.90 -4.87
N HIS A 77 -6.02 7.52 -3.78
CA HIS A 77 -6.22 8.94 -3.45
C HIS A 77 -7.67 9.40 -3.35
N GLY A 78 -8.60 8.46 -3.14
CA GLY A 78 -10.00 8.81 -2.85
C GLY A 78 -10.10 9.65 -1.57
N ILE A 79 -10.83 10.77 -1.64
CA ILE A 79 -11.00 11.66 -0.50
C ILE A 79 -12.13 11.13 0.41
N PRO A 80 -11.87 10.94 1.73
CA PRO A 80 -12.90 10.56 2.70
C PRO A 80 -14.13 11.47 2.65
N ASN A 81 -15.32 10.87 2.73
CA ASN A 81 -16.59 11.59 2.59
C ASN A 81 -17.73 10.89 3.36
N LYS A 82 -18.94 11.46 3.26
CA LYS A 82 -20.13 11.00 4.01
C LYS A 82 -20.88 9.85 3.33
N THR A 83 -20.44 9.40 2.16
CA THR A 83 -21.07 8.25 1.47
C THR A 83 -20.84 7.00 2.32
N LEU A 84 -21.91 6.27 2.57
CA LEU A 84 -21.85 5.04 3.36
C LEU A 84 -21.39 3.88 2.47
N LEU A 85 -20.49 3.06 3.01
CA LEU A 85 -20.11 1.78 2.42
C LEU A 85 -21.31 0.84 2.37
N LYS A 86 -21.39 0.02 1.33
CA LYS A 86 -22.47 -0.93 1.09
C LYS A 86 -21.96 -2.36 1.13
N GLU A 87 -22.87 -3.28 1.41
CA GLU A 87 -22.61 -4.71 1.24
C GLU A 87 -22.11 -4.98 -0.19
N GLY A 88 -21.01 -5.72 -0.32
CA GLY A 88 -20.39 -6.05 -1.60
C GLY A 88 -19.37 -5.03 -2.10
N ASP A 89 -19.20 -3.89 -1.43
CA ASP A 89 -18.11 -2.96 -1.77
C ASP A 89 -16.75 -3.54 -1.39
N ILE A 90 -15.71 -3.06 -2.05
CA ILE A 90 -14.33 -3.10 -1.56
C ILE A 90 -13.83 -1.69 -1.30
N ILE A 91 -12.87 -1.56 -0.39
CA ILE A 91 -12.23 -0.28 -0.09
C ILE A 91 -10.74 -0.44 0.16
N SER A 92 -9.92 0.17 -0.69
CA SER A 92 -8.50 0.38 -0.43
C SER A 92 -8.36 1.51 0.59
N ILE A 93 -7.76 1.19 1.74
CA ILE A 93 -7.40 2.16 2.76
C ILE A 93 -5.88 2.25 2.78
N ASP A 94 -5.41 3.44 2.50
CA ASP A 94 -4.00 3.80 2.46
C ASP A 94 -3.74 4.85 3.55
N CYS A 95 -2.64 4.66 4.29
CA CYS A 95 -2.36 5.36 5.54
C CYS A 95 -0.86 5.66 5.67
N GLY A 96 -0.52 6.93 5.80
CA GLY A 96 0.83 7.37 6.16
C GLY A 96 0.93 7.82 7.62
N ALA A 97 2.07 7.58 8.26
CA ALA A 97 2.37 8.16 9.59
C ALA A 97 3.82 8.61 9.70
N LEU A 98 4.04 9.80 10.26
CA LEU A 98 5.36 10.35 10.57
C LEU A 98 5.65 10.18 12.07
N LYS A 99 6.68 9.39 12.38
CA LYS A 99 7.17 9.18 13.76
C LYS A 99 8.69 9.11 13.76
N ASN A 100 9.33 9.56 14.84
CA ASN A 100 10.79 9.55 14.96
C ASN A 100 11.55 10.25 13.81
N GLY A 101 10.89 11.17 13.10
CA GLY A 101 11.46 11.85 11.92
C GLY A 101 11.48 11.02 10.63
N PHE A 102 10.75 9.91 10.58
CA PHE A 102 10.59 9.05 9.40
C PHE A 102 9.13 8.67 9.14
N TYR A 103 8.79 8.55 7.86
CA TYR A 103 7.49 8.06 7.42
C TYR A 103 7.44 6.54 7.45
N GLY A 104 6.26 6.02 7.79
CA GLY A 104 5.80 4.70 7.38
C GLY A 104 4.61 4.86 6.44
N ASP A 105 4.50 3.96 5.46
CA ASP A 105 3.48 3.96 4.42
C ASP A 105 2.93 2.54 4.17
N HIS A 106 1.61 2.41 4.10
CA HIS A 106 0.98 1.10 4.03
C HIS A 106 -0.50 1.19 3.65
N ALA A 107 -0.89 0.30 2.75
CA ALA A 107 -2.26 0.15 2.28
C ALA A 107 -2.77 -1.30 2.36
N TYR A 108 -4.08 -1.43 2.58
CA TYR A 108 -4.81 -2.69 2.53
C TYR A 108 -6.19 -2.49 1.88
N THR A 109 -6.58 -3.40 0.98
CA THR A 109 -7.95 -3.44 0.44
C THR A 109 -8.85 -4.36 1.26
N PHE A 110 -9.88 -3.77 1.88
CA PHE A 110 -10.87 -4.47 2.69
C PHE A 110 -12.11 -4.85 1.87
N ALA A 111 -12.70 -5.99 2.19
CA ALA A 111 -14.07 -6.33 1.80
C ALA A 111 -15.07 -5.67 2.75
N VAL A 112 -16.18 -5.17 2.22
CA VAL A 112 -17.29 -4.64 3.00
C VAL A 112 -18.43 -5.65 3.01
N GLY A 113 -18.51 -6.44 4.09
CA GLY A 113 -19.42 -7.58 4.15
C GLY A 113 -18.96 -8.70 3.20
N GLU A 114 -19.92 -9.40 2.60
CA GLU A 114 -19.65 -10.44 1.60
C GLU A 114 -19.47 -9.81 0.21
N ILE A 115 -18.43 -10.26 -0.51
CA ILE A 115 -18.08 -9.77 -1.85
C ILE A 115 -18.14 -10.90 -2.88
N ASP A 116 -18.35 -10.52 -4.14
CA ASP A 116 -18.37 -11.48 -5.25
C ASP A 116 -17.04 -12.24 -5.39
N ALA A 117 -17.12 -13.50 -5.84
CA ALA A 117 -15.95 -14.37 -5.97
C ALA A 117 -14.86 -13.81 -6.90
N GLU A 118 -15.27 -13.10 -7.97
CA GLU A 118 -14.33 -12.44 -8.89
C GLU A 118 -13.55 -11.31 -8.19
N ILE A 119 -14.23 -10.51 -7.36
CA ILE A 119 -13.62 -9.43 -6.58
C ILE A 119 -12.72 -10.00 -5.49
N LYS A 120 -13.16 -11.06 -4.81
CA LYS A 120 -12.32 -11.78 -3.84
C LYS A 120 -11.02 -12.25 -4.48
N LYS A 121 -11.10 -12.82 -5.70
CA LYS A 121 -9.91 -13.27 -6.43
C LYS A 121 -8.98 -12.11 -6.82
N LEU A 122 -9.54 -10.96 -7.22
CA LEU A 122 -8.77 -9.73 -7.43
C LEU A 122 -7.97 -9.35 -6.16
N LEU A 123 -8.62 -9.29 -5.00
CA LEU A 123 -7.95 -8.93 -3.74
C LEU A 123 -6.82 -9.92 -3.38
N GLU A 124 -7.06 -11.22 -3.54
CA GLU A 124 -6.06 -12.26 -3.30
C GLU A 124 -4.85 -12.10 -4.21
N VAL A 125 -5.06 -11.93 -5.52
CA VAL A 125 -3.98 -11.80 -6.51
C VAL A 125 -3.20 -10.51 -6.32
N THR A 126 -3.87 -9.38 -6.07
CA THR A 126 -3.18 -8.12 -5.83
C THR A 126 -2.29 -8.21 -4.59
N LYS A 127 -2.82 -8.78 -3.49
CA LYS A 127 -2.05 -8.97 -2.26
C LYS A 127 -0.86 -9.91 -2.47
N GLU A 128 -1.04 -11.02 -3.18
CA GLU A 128 0.05 -11.96 -3.50
C GLU A 128 1.13 -11.31 -4.39
N SER A 129 0.72 -10.42 -5.31
CA SER A 129 1.64 -9.72 -6.21
C SER A 129 2.65 -8.86 -5.46
N VAL A 130 2.26 -8.29 -4.30
CA VAL A 130 3.16 -7.55 -3.41
C VAL A 130 4.32 -8.44 -3.01
N TYR A 131 4.04 -9.61 -2.42
CA TYR A 131 5.07 -10.54 -1.97
C TYR A 131 5.91 -11.09 -3.13
N VAL A 132 5.32 -11.33 -4.30
CA VAL A 132 6.06 -11.69 -5.51
C VAL A 132 7.09 -10.61 -5.88
N GLY A 133 6.70 -9.33 -5.79
CA GLY A 133 7.61 -8.20 -5.98
C GLY A 133 8.69 -8.11 -4.90
N ILE A 134 8.31 -8.22 -3.63
CA ILE A 134 9.24 -8.16 -2.48
C ILE A 134 10.35 -9.21 -2.59
N ARG A 135 10.04 -10.43 -3.05
CA ARG A 135 11.05 -11.48 -3.26
C ARG A 135 12.14 -11.09 -4.25
N GLU A 136 11.90 -10.12 -5.14
CA GLU A 136 12.89 -9.61 -6.10
C GLU A 136 13.61 -8.34 -5.60
N PHE A 137 13.17 -7.75 -4.48
CA PHE A 137 13.81 -6.59 -3.84
C PHE A 137 15.04 -7.01 -3.02
N LYS A 138 16.10 -7.42 -3.72
CA LYS A 138 17.37 -7.94 -3.15
C LYS A 138 18.56 -7.11 -3.62
N ALA A 139 19.61 -7.03 -2.81
CA ALA A 139 20.82 -6.36 -3.24
C ALA A 139 21.38 -7.01 -4.52
N GLY A 140 21.73 -6.19 -5.51
CA GLY A 140 22.18 -6.68 -6.82
C GLY A 140 21.10 -6.66 -7.90
N ASN A 141 19.84 -6.89 -7.54
CA ASN A 141 18.69 -6.74 -8.44
C ASN A 141 18.43 -5.26 -8.76
N ARG A 142 17.45 -4.99 -9.61
CA ARG A 142 17.08 -3.64 -10.05
C ARG A 142 15.57 -3.41 -9.98
N VAL A 143 15.18 -2.14 -10.01
CA VAL A 143 13.77 -1.68 -10.04
C VAL A 143 12.90 -2.50 -11.02
N GLY A 144 13.39 -2.71 -12.24
CA GLY A 144 12.65 -3.44 -13.27
C GLY A 144 12.48 -4.93 -13.01
N ASP A 145 13.25 -5.55 -12.10
CA ASP A 145 13.06 -6.94 -11.69
C ASP A 145 11.81 -7.09 -10.81
N VAL A 146 11.61 -6.17 -9.86
CA VAL A 146 10.40 -6.09 -9.01
C VAL A 146 9.17 -5.81 -9.86
N GLY A 147 9.22 -4.75 -10.68
CA GLY A 147 8.10 -4.39 -11.56
C GLY A 147 7.75 -5.49 -12.56
N TYR A 148 8.74 -6.19 -13.14
CA TYR A 148 8.47 -7.33 -14.01
C TYR A 148 7.78 -8.48 -13.28
N ALA A 149 8.19 -8.77 -12.04
CA ALA A 149 7.61 -9.88 -11.28
C ALA A 149 6.16 -9.62 -10.89
N ILE A 150 5.86 -8.42 -10.40
CA ILE A 150 4.48 -7.96 -10.12
C ILE A 150 3.65 -8.02 -11.41
N GLN A 151 4.13 -7.36 -12.47
CA GLN A 151 3.41 -7.30 -13.74
C GLN A 151 3.10 -8.68 -14.30
N LYS A 152 4.11 -9.55 -14.39
CA LYS A 152 3.92 -10.89 -14.94
C LYS A 152 2.88 -11.66 -14.13
N PHE A 153 2.99 -11.63 -12.81
CA PHE A 153 2.07 -12.35 -11.94
C PHE A 153 0.63 -11.86 -12.12
N THR A 154 0.42 -10.55 -12.12
CA THR A 154 -0.91 -9.95 -12.25
C THR A 154 -1.50 -10.11 -13.65
N GLU A 155 -0.71 -9.88 -14.71
CA GLU A 155 -1.16 -10.02 -16.11
C GLU A 155 -1.43 -11.50 -16.49
N ASP A 156 -0.70 -12.46 -15.91
CA ASP A 156 -0.97 -13.90 -16.10
C ASP A 156 -2.36 -14.31 -15.53
N HIS A 157 -2.91 -13.54 -14.58
CA HIS A 157 -4.27 -13.70 -14.07
C HIS A 157 -5.32 -12.90 -14.85
N GLY A 158 -4.92 -12.18 -15.90
CA GLY A 158 -5.81 -11.41 -16.77
C GLY A 158 -6.15 -10.01 -16.26
N TYR A 159 -5.45 -9.50 -15.25
CA TYR A 159 -5.71 -8.19 -14.66
C TYR A 159 -4.80 -7.08 -15.23
N GLY A 160 -5.28 -5.85 -15.15
CA GLY A 160 -4.56 -4.65 -15.61
C GLY A 160 -3.69 -4.04 -14.51
N VAL A 161 -2.42 -3.82 -14.79
CA VAL A 161 -1.49 -3.15 -13.86
C VAL A 161 -1.40 -1.66 -14.19
N VAL A 162 -1.74 -0.80 -13.23
CA VAL A 162 -1.66 0.66 -13.38
C VAL A 162 -0.20 1.08 -13.62
N ARG A 163 0.03 2.04 -14.53
CA ARG A 163 1.39 2.41 -14.97
C ARG A 163 1.78 3.85 -14.71
N GLU A 164 0.80 4.69 -14.45
CA GLU A 164 0.94 6.11 -14.18
C GLU A 164 1.24 6.41 -12.70
N LEU A 165 1.05 5.41 -11.83
CA LEU A 165 1.31 5.45 -10.39
C LEU A 165 2.24 4.30 -10.02
N VAL A 166 3.17 4.58 -9.12
CA VAL A 166 4.32 3.71 -8.83
C VAL A 166 4.70 3.86 -7.37
N GLY A 167 5.29 2.81 -6.80
CA GLY A 167 5.94 2.90 -5.50
C GLY A 167 7.12 3.87 -5.51
N HIS A 168 7.73 4.03 -4.34
CA HIS A 168 8.77 5.03 -4.16
C HIS A 168 9.79 4.61 -3.11
N GLY A 169 10.93 5.31 -3.07
CA GLY A 169 11.78 5.31 -1.89
C GLY A 169 11.02 5.94 -0.73
N LEU A 170 11.29 5.48 0.48
CA LEU A 170 10.67 6.00 1.70
C LEU A 170 11.74 6.36 2.72
N GLY A 171 11.50 7.41 3.50
CA GLY A 171 12.45 7.86 4.51
C GLY A 171 11.95 9.05 5.32
N ARG A 172 12.74 10.13 5.29
CA ARG A 172 12.41 11.38 6.00
C ARG A 172 11.40 12.22 5.23
N GLU A 173 11.29 11.96 3.93
CA GLU A 173 10.23 12.44 3.05
C GLU A 173 9.33 11.24 2.70
N MET A 174 8.05 11.50 2.45
CA MET A 174 7.09 10.46 2.05
C MET A 174 7.54 9.80 0.74
N HIS A 175 7.78 10.62 -0.29
CA HIS A 175 8.21 10.15 -1.60
C HIS A 175 9.69 10.49 -1.84
N GLU A 176 10.57 9.51 -1.72
CA GLU A 176 11.99 9.58 -2.06
C GLU A 176 12.31 8.77 -3.34
N ASP A 177 13.51 8.93 -3.89
CA ASP A 177 14.02 8.04 -4.93
C ASP A 177 14.35 6.64 -4.37
N PRO A 178 14.21 5.56 -5.16
CA PRO A 178 13.77 5.55 -6.55
C PRO A 178 12.25 5.37 -6.68
N GLU A 179 11.68 5.80 -7.80
CA GLU A 179 10.39 5.25 -8.24
C GLU A 179 10.49 3.72 -8.38
N MET A 180 9.42 3.03 -7.96
CA MET A 180 9.25 1.59 -7.95
C MET A 180 8.00 1.18 -8.74
N PRO A 181 8.05 1.19 -10.08
CA PRO A 181 6.91 0.83 -10.90
C PRO A 181 6.50 -0.63 -10.71
N ASN A 182 5.18 -0.88 -10.73
CA ASN A 182 4.58 -2.22 -10.70
C ASN A 182 4.70 -2.99 -12.03
N TYR A 183 5.44 -2.43 -12.99
CA TYR A 183 5.67 -2.96 -14.32
C TYR A 183 7.13 -2.78 -14.72
N GLY A 184 7.64 -3.61 -15.63
CA GLY A 184 9.02 -3.48 -16.00
C GLY A 184 9.60 -4.58 -16.86
N LYS A 185 10.93 -4.53 -16.97
CA LYS A 185 11.74 -5.54 -17.65
C LYS A 185 12.91 -5.90 -16.74
N ARG A 186 13.17 -7.20 -16.62
CA ARG A 186 14.30 -7.73 -15.85
C ARG A 186 15.62 -7.03 -16.21
N GLY A 187 16.42 -6.72 -15.20
CA GLY A 187 17.72 -6.08 -15.33
C GLY A 187 17.69 -4.59 -15.73
N ARG A 188 16.54 -3.90 -15.68
CA ARG A 188 16.42 -2.46 -15.99
C ARG A 188 16.21 -1.61 -14.73
N GLY A 189 16.52 -0.32 -14.83
CA GLY A 189 16.33 0.64 -13.74
C GLY A 189 17.49 0.69 -12.74
N LYS A 190 17.27 1.40 -11.63
CA LYS A 190 18.26 1.61 -10.57
C LYS A 190 18.61 0.29 -9.90
N LYS A 191 19.88 0.12 -9.52
CA LYS A 191 20.37 -1.08 -8.82
C LYS A 191 20.11 -0.95 -7.33
N PHE A 192 19.64 -2.02 -6.72
CA PHE A 192 19.39 -2.09 -5.30
C PHE A 192 20.67 -2.34 -4.51
N VAL A 193 20.80 -1.66 -3.37
CA VAL A 193 21.92 -1.77 -2.44
C VAL A 193 21.42 -1.84 -1.01
N GLU A 194 22.27 -2.31 -0.11
CA GLU A 194 22.01 -2.40 1.33
C GLU A 194 21.50 -1.06 1.89
N GLY A 195 20.49 -1.12 2.77
CA GLY A 195 19.93 0.05 3.43
C GLY A 195 18.96 0.89 2.58
N MET A 196 18.64 0.47 1.35
CA MET A 196 17.50 1.05 0.64
C MET A 196 16.19 0.67 1.35
N VAL A 197 15.27 1.64 1.46
CA VAL A 197 13.92 1.44 1.97
C VAL A 197 12.93 2.00 0.95
N VAL A 198 11.91 1.22 0.61
CA VAL A 198 10.93 1.53 -0.43
C VAL A 198 9.53 1.11 -0.01
N ALA A 199 8.53 1.79 -0.55
CA ALA A 199 7.15 1.34 -0.65
C ALA A 199 6.98 0.50 -1.93
N ILE A 200 6.45 -0.72 -1.79
CA ILE A 200 6.04 -1.57 -2.91
C ILE A 200 4.52 -1.68 -2.88
N GLU A 201 3.86 -0.98 -3.80
CA GLU A 201 2.41 -0.71 -3.81
C GLU A 201 1.71 -1.13 -5.13
N PRO A 202 1.52 -2.42 -5.40
CA PRO A 202 0.72 -2.88 -6.53
C PRO A 202 -0.73 -2.35 -6.52
N MET A 203 -1.04 -1.56 -7.55
CA MET A 203 -2.40 -1.18 -7.92
C MET A 203 -2.86 -2.01 -9.12
N THR A 204 -3.86 -2.86 -8.90
CA THR A 204 -4.34 -3.81 -9.90
C THR A 204 -5.83 -3.59 -10.18
N ASN A 205 -6.13 -3.38 -11.46
CA ASN A 205 -7.49 -3.22 -11.97
C ASN A 205 -8.03 -4.57 -12.44
N LEU A 206 -9.31 -4.85 -12.15
CA LEU A 206 -10.02 -6.02 -12.68
C LEU A 206 -10.08 -6.02 -14.21
N GLY A 207 -10.15 -4.83 -14.81
CA GLY A 207 -10.24 -4.62 -16.25
C GLY A 207 -8.92 -4.17 -16.86
N THR A 208 -8.97 -3.05 -17.58
CA THR A 208 -7.79 -2.53 -18.27
C THR A 208 -6.82 -1.82 -17.32
N GLN A 209 -5.55 -1.67 -17.71
CA GLN A 209 -4.56 -0.86 -16.96
C GLN A 209 -4.86 0.66 -16.93
N LYS A 210 -5.83 1.15 -17.73
CA LYS A 210 -6.02 2.58 -17.95
C LYS A 210 -6.74 3.21 -16.77
N ILE A 211 -6.34 4.43 -16.43
CA ILE A 211 -6.94 5.23 -15.36
C ILE A 211 -7.50 6.57 -15.87
N ARG A 212 -8.23 7.27 -15.01
CA ARG A 212 -8.69 8.64 -15.17
C ARG A 212 -8.56 9.38 -13.85
N GLN A 213 -7.94 10.55 -13.88
CA GLN A 213 -7.90 11.48 -12.74
C GLN A 213 -9.15 12.37 -12.72
N HIS A 214 -9.65 12.66 -11.52
CA HIS A 214 -10.84 13.48 -11.30
C HIS A 214 -10.47 14.97 -11.18
N ALA A 215 -11.48 15.83 -11.29
CA ALA A 215 -11.31 17.27 -11.20
C ALA A 215 -11.03 17.78 -9.77
N ASP A 216 -11.16 16.93 -8.75
CA ASP A 216 -10.78 17.23 -7.37
C ASP A 216 -9.26 17.28 -7.16
N GLY A 217 -8.48 16.90 -8.17
CA GLY A 217 -7.01 16.91 -8.16
C GLY A 217 -6.38 15.65 -7.57
N TRP A 218 -7.17 14.77 -6.96
CA TRP A 218 -6.69 13.65 -6.16
C TRP A 218 -7.21 12.31 -6.63
N THR A 219 -8.53 12.15 -6.70
CA THR A 219 -9.16 10.85 -6.92
C THR A 219 -8.77 10.31 -8.30
N ILE A 220 -8.32 9.05 -8.34
CA ILE A 220 -8.02 8.34 -9.58
C ILE A 220 -8.91 7.11 -9.66
N THR A 221 -9.57 6.91 -10.80
CA THR A 221 -10.42 5.74 -11.06
C THR A 221 -9.94 4.93 -12.26
N THR A 222 -10.32 3.66 -12.31
CA THR A 222 -10.20 2.84 -13.52
C THR A 222 -10.99 3.47 -14.68
N PHE A 223 -10.46 3.37 -15.90
CA PHE A 223 -11.10 3.99 -17.07
C PHE A 223 -12.41 3.32 -17.47
N ASP A 224 -12.54 2.02 -17.20
CA ASP A 224 -13.71 1.20 -17.50
C ASP A 224 -14.69 1.07 -16.32
N ASN A 225 -14.43 1.79 -15.21
CA ASN A 225 -15.19 1.75 -13.95
C ASN A 225 -15.30 0.35 -13.31
N LYS A 226 -14.42 -0.59 -13.66
CA LYS A 226 -14.31 -1.87 -12.96
C LYS A 226 -13.52 -1.70 -11.65
N PRO A 227 -13.71 -2.60 -10.66
CA PRO A 227 -12.98 -2.56 -9.40
C PRO A 227 -11.45 -2.55 -9.56
N SER A 228 -10.78 -1.89 -8.62
CA SER A 228 -9.33 -1.89 -8.43
C SER A 228 -9.02 -2.26 -6.98
N ALA A 229 -7.86 -2.87 -6.76
CA ALA A 229 -7.34 -3.16 -5.44
C ALA A 229 -5.92 -2.59 -5.29
N HIS A 230 -5.60 -2.16 -4.08
CA HIS A 230 -4.30 -1.64 -3.69
C HIS A 230 -3.84 -2.30 -2.37
N PHE A 231 -2.65 -2.87 -2.40
CA PHE A 231 -1.94 -3.37 -1.23
C PHE A 231 -0.51 -2.89 -1.32
N GLU A 232 0.10 -2.66 -0.17
CA GLU A 232 1.43 -2.07 -0.11
C GLU A 232 2.22 -2.62 1.06
N HIS A 233 3.55 -2.54 1.02
CA HIS A 233 4.41 -2.68 2.19
C HIS A 233 5.64 -1.77 2.08
N ASP A 234 6.00 -1.15 3.21
CA ASP A 234 7.38 -0.73 3.48
C ASP A 234 8.37 -1.90 3.60
N VAL A 235 9.45 -1.83 2.80
CA VAL A 235 10.49 -2.87 2.75
C VAL A 235 11.88 -2.27 2.75
N ALA A 236 12.76 -2.79 3.60
CA ALA A 236 14.18 -2.45 3.63
C ALA A 236 15.03 -3.56 2.99
N ILE A 237 16.24 -3.21 2.52
CA ILE A 237 17.29 -4.20 2.22
C ILE A 237 18.22 -4.32 3.40
N VAL A 238 18.20 -5.49 4.02
CA VAL A 238 19.00 -5.88 5.17
C VAL A 238 19.72 -7.18 4.87
N ASN A 239 21.05 -7.16 5.02
CA ASN A 239 21.94 -8.29 4.71
C ASN A 239 21.77 -8.77 3.26
N GLY A 240 21.51 -7.83 2.35
CA GLY A 240 21.25 -8.08 0.94
C GLY A 240 19.88 -8.71 0.62
N LYS A 241 19.01 -8.89 1.60
CA LYS A 241 17.67 -9.50 1.47
C LYS A 241 16.57 -8.50 1.80
N PRO A 242 15.35 -8.67 1.26
CA PRO A 242 14.20 -7.88 1.68
C PRO A 242 13.87 -8.16 3.15
N GLU A 243 13.48 -7.11 3.86
CA GLU A 243 12.97 -7.17 5.22
C GLU A 243 11.76 -6.26 5.35
N LEU A 244 10.62 -6.83 5.78
CA LEU A 244 9.38 -6.08 5.96
C LEU A 244 9.48 -5.16 7.18
N LEU A 245 9.13 -3.89 7.00
CA LEU A 245 9.00 -2.93 8.10
C LEU A 245 7.55 -2.83 8.59
N SER A 246 6.58 -2.94 7.68
CA SER A 246 5.14 -2.99 7.94
C SER A 246 4.61 -4.44 8.06
N THR A 247 3.33 -4.61 8.39
CA THR A 247 2.72 -5.93 8.55
C THR A 247 1.20 -5.91 8.41
N PHE A 248 0.65 -6.91 7.72
CA PHE A 248 -0.78 -7.20 7.74
C PHE A 248 -1.20 -8.05 8.95
N LYS A 249 -0.30 -8.43 9.86
CA LYS A 249 -0.61 -9.26 11.04
C LYS A 249 -1.79 -8.70 11.84
N TYR A 250 -1.82 -7.40 12.11
CA TYR A 250 -2.90 -6.79 12.88
C TYR A 250 -4.26 -6.83 12.14
N VAL A 251 -4.24 -6.67 10.82
CA VAL A 251 -5.42 -6.84 9.97
C VAL A 251 -5.87 -8.30 9.97
N ASN A 252 -4.93 -9.23 9.77
CA ASN A 252 -5.21 -10.67 9.75
C ASN A 252 -5.80 -11.13 11.08
N GLU A 253 -5.25 -10.70 12.22
CA GLU A 253 -5.80 -10.98 13.55
C GLU A 253 -7.22 -10.43 13.72
N ALA A 254 -7.49 -9.21 13.26
CA ALA A 254 -8.82 -8.61 13.33
C ALA A 254 -9.86 -9.35 12.45
N LEU A 255 -9.41 -9.89 11.32
CA LEU A 255 -10.26 -10.61 10.36
C LEU A 255 -10.27 -12.14 10.57
N GLY A 256 -9.54 -12.66 11.56
CA GLY A 256 -9.42 -14.10 11.82
C GLY A 256 -8.68 -14.89 10.73
N ILE A 257 -7.82 -14.22 9.97
CA ILE A 257 -7.01 -14.82 8.89
C ILE A 257 -5.74 -15.43 9.50
N VAL A 258 -5.48 -16.71 9.21
CA VAL A 258 -4.24 -17.40 9.60
C VAL A 258 -3.35 -17.54 8.36
N THR A 259 -2.14 -17.01 8.43
CA THR A 259 -1.14 -17.04 7.36
C THR A 259 0.27 -16.85 7.93
N ASP A 260 1.26 -17.42 7.25
CA ASP A 260 2.70 -17.32 7.54
C ASP A 260 3.47 -16.62 6.41
N VAL A 261 2.77 -16.05 5.42
CA VAL A 261 3.38 -15.51 4.19
C VAL A 261 4.43 -14.42 4.44
N GLU A 262 4.31 -13.67 5.55
CA GLU A 262 5.26 -12.61 5.91
C GLU A 262 6.52 -13.13 6.62
N ASP A 263 6.51 -14.36 7.13
CA ASP A 263 7.59 -14.89 7.98
C ASP A 263 8.91 -15.00 7.22
N GLU A 264 8.88 -15.23 5.90
CA GLU A 264 10.09 -15.29 5.07
C GLU A 264 10.83 -13.95 4.94
N PHE A 265 10.18 -12.83 5.29
CA PHE A 265 10.73 -11.48 5.21
C PHE A 265 11.04 -10.86 6.58
N ARG A 266 10.98 -11.66 7.65
CA ARG A 266 11.33 -11.25 9.01
C ARG A 266 12.65 -11.91 9.38
N GLN A 267 13.69 -11.09 9.56
CA GLN A 267 15.03 -11.55 9.94
C GLN A 267 15.23 -11.52 11.46
#